data_AF-A0AAW1T215-F1
#
_entry.id   AF-A0AAW1T215-F1
#
_cell.length_a   1.000
_cell.length_b   1.000
_cell.length_c   1.000
_cell.angle_alpha   90.00
_cell.angle_beta   90.00
_cell.angle_gamma   90.00
#
_symmetry.space_group_name_H-M   'P 1'
#
loop_
_entity.id
_entity.type
_entity.pdbx_description
1 polymer ?
#
loop_
_entity_poly.entity_id
_entity_poly.type
_entity_poly.pdbx_seq_one_letter_code
_entity_poly.pdbx_strand_id
1 'polypeptide(L)'
;MYVPSDSFGGKSPERKAADALCNLFTFVAARVVQAQLEPTAAPNAAYNAQHYTDLMKHLQDVPMKDGNEWLAALMRKNQMLAVRIMEVRQAYSAEDFEWGICKLMADDKLKAGNAKLMQTFALETFEKAAKSSEAPS
;
A
#
# COMPACT_ATOMS: atom_id res chain seq x y z
N MET A 1 -13.05 -21.93 4.45
CA MET A 1 -12.82 -22.02 2.99
C MET A 1 -11.44 -22.62 2.78
N TYR A 2 -11.29 -23.62 1.92
CA TYR A 2 -9.98 -24.19 1.58
C TYR A 2 -9.37 -23.40 0.42
N VAL A 3 -8.12 -22.98 0.57
CA VAL A 3 -7.34 -22.35 -0.51
C VAL A 3 -6.41 -23.42 -1.08
N PRO A 4 -6.52 -23.77 -2.37
CA PRO A 4 -5.61 -24.71 -3.00
C PRO A 4 -4.15 -24.28 -2.87
N SER A 5 -3.28 -25.21 -2.49
CA SER A 5 -1.88 -24.97 -2.13
C SER A 5 -0.98 -24.48 -3.27
N ASP A 6 -1.43 -24.63 -4.52
CA ASP A 6 -0.76 -24.18 -5.75
C ASP A 6 -1.07 -22.73 -6.13
N SER A 7 -2.08 -22.11 -5.52
CA SER A 7 -2.66 -20.85 -6.00
C SER A 7 -1.76 -19.61 -5.82
N PHE A 8 -0.67 -19.71 -5.05
CA PHE A 8 0.25 -18.59 -4.79
C PHE A 8 1.72 -19.02 -4.72
N GLY A 9 2.11 -20.03 -5.51
CA GLY A 9 3.51 -20.49 -5.55
C GLY A 9 4.03 -20.99 -4.19
N GLY A 10 3.16 -21.68 -3.43
CA GLY A 10 3.47 -22.21 -2.09
C GLY A 10 3.34 -21.21 -0.94
N LYS A 11 3.03 -19.93 -1.19
CA LYS A 11 2.66 -18.97 -0.14
C LYS A 11 1.15 -19.07 0.16
N SER A 12 0.73 -18.67 1.36
CA SER A 12 -0.70 -18.46 1.61
C SER A 12 -1.13 -17.07 1.10
N PRO A 13 -2.42 -16.85 0.78
CA PRO A 13 -2.93 -15.52 0.46
C PRO A 13 -2.62 -14.49 1.55
N GLU A 14 -2.74 -14.88 2.82
CA GLU A 14 -2.45 -14.02 3.98
C GLU A 14 -0.99 -13.59 3.99
N ARG A 15 -0.06 -14.49 3.65
CA ARG A 15 1.35 -14.15 3.52
C ARG A 15 1.59 -13.15 2.39
N LYS A 16 0.93 -13.32 1.24
CA LYS A 16 1.03 -12.38 0.13
C LYS A 16 0.47 -11.00 0.50
N ALA A 17 -0.64 -10.96 1.24
CA ALA A 17 -1.21 -9.72 1.76
C ALA A 17 -0.28 -9.05 2.78
N ALA A 18 0.31 -9.82 3.68
CA ALA A 18 1.28 -9.32 4.65
C ALA A 18 2.52 -8.73 3.96
N ASP A 19 3.09 -9.41 2.96
CA ASP A 19 4.23 -8.90 2.17
C ASP A 19 3.89 -7.53 1.54
N ALA A 20 2.68 -7.39 0.97
CA ALA A 20 2.22 -6.12 0.40
C ALA A 20 2.05 -5.02 1.45
N LEU A 21 1.52 -5.34 2.63
CA LEU A 21 1.36 -4.40 3.74
C LEU A 21 2.72 -3.96 4.31
N CYS A 22 3.68 -4.87 4.45
CA CYS A 22 5.05 -4.52 4.88
C CYS A 22 5.71 -3.51 3.93
N ASN A 23 5.51 -3.67 2.62
CA ASN A 23 5.98 -2.72 1.62
C ASN A 23 5.26 -1.37 1.76
N LEU A 24 3.93 -1.38 1.92
CA LEU A 24 3.14 -0.17 2.15
C LEU A 24 3.61 0.57 3.42
N PHE A 25 3.81 -0.11 4.54
CA PHE A 25 4.26 0.51 5.78
C PHE A 25 5.67 1.10 5.67
N THR A 26 6.55 0.46 4.90
CA THR A 26 7.87 1.02 4.59
C THR A 26 7.74 2.33 3.81
N PHE A 27 6.82 2.40 2.85
CA PHE A 27 6.55 3.63 2.10
C PHE A 27 5.96 4.73 2.99
N VAL A 28 4.94 4.40 3.79
CA VAL A 28 4.32 5.34 4.73
C VAL A 28 5.35 5.89 5.71
N ALA A 29 6.16 5.03 6.31
CA ALA A 29 7.22 5.45 7.22
C ALA A 29 8.24 6.36 6.55
N ALA A 30 8.65 6.07 5.31
CA ALA A 30 9.53 6.97 4.55
C ALA A 30 8.90 8.35 4.36
N ARG A 31 7.59 8.45 4.07
CA ARG A 31 6.90 9.75 3.95
C ARG A 31 6.75 10.48 5.27
N VAL A 32 6.50 9.77 6.37
CA VAL A 32 6.45 10.34 7.72
C VAL A 32 7.82 10.91 8.11
N VAL A 33 8.88 10.15 7.92
CA VAL A 33 10.25 10.59 8.21
C VAL A 33 10.66 11.76 7.30
N GLN A 34 10.26 11.74 6.02
CA GLN A 34 10.48 12.86 5.12
C GLN A 34 9.84 14.16 5.64
N ALA A 35 8.59 14.10 6.09
CA ALA A 35 7.89 15.26 6.67
C ALA A 35 8.55 15.74 7.97
N GLN A 36 9.07 14.83 8.81
CA GLN A 36 9.80 15.19 10.04
C GLN A 36 11.13 15.91 9.75
N LEU A 37 11.75 15.61 8.60
CA LEU A 37 13.02 16.20 8.17
C LEU A 37 12.87 17.49 7.37
N GLU A 38 11.64 17.90 7.05
CA GLU A 38 11.41 19.10 6.26
C GLU A 38 12.07 20.32 6.93
N PRO A 39 12.90 21.09 6.20
CA PRO A 39 13.70 22.14 6.82
C PRO A 39 12.81 23.21 7.46
N THR A 40 12.89 23.33 8.79
CA THR A 40 12.30 24.44 9.56
C THR A 40 13.40 25.41 9.98
N ALA A 41 13.05 26.57 10.53
CA ALA A 41 14.02 27.54 11.09
C ALA A 41 14.72 27.07 12.38
N ALA A 42 14.66 25.76 12.69
CA ALA A 42 15.23 25.17 13.89
C ALA A 42 16.78 25.08 13.83
N PRO A 43 17.47 25.06 14.98
CA PRO A 43 18.94 25.04 15.04
C PRO A 43 19.61 23.82 14.38
N ASN A 44 18.87 22.75 14.08
CA ASN A 44 19.32 21.55 13.37
C ASN A 44 18.94 21.53 11.88
N ALA A 45 18.52 22.66 11.30
CA ALA A 45 18.03 22.76 9.92
C ALA A 45 19.00 22.19 8.87
N ALA A 46 20.30 22.48 8.98
CA ALA A 46 21.30 22.02 8.00
C ALA A 46 21.50 20.50 8.04
N TYR A 47 21.50 19.91 9.24
CA TYR A 47 21.61 18.46 9.42
C TYR A 47 20.38 17.73 8.85
N ASN A 48 19.19 18.24 9.15
CA ASN A 48 17.93 17.70 8.62
C ASN A 48 17.83 17.87 7.10
N ALA A 49 18.34 18.96 6.54
CA ALA A 49 18.30 19.23 5.10
C ALA A 49 19.10 18.21 4.27
N GLN A 50 20.24 17.72 4.77
CA GLN A 50 21.01 16.67 4.07
C GLN A 50 20.24 15.34 4.08
N HIS A 51 19.74 14.92 5.24
CA HIS A 51 18.94 13.70 5.37
C HIS A 51 17.64 13.76 4.54
N TYR A 52 16.99 14.92 4.50
CA TYR A 52 15.83 15.18 3.66
C TYR A 52 16.16 14.99 2.18
N THR A 53 17.27 15.59 1.73
CA THR A 53 17.73 15.49 0.34
C THR A 53 18.08 14.06 -0.05
N ASP A 54 18.80 13.34 0.83
CA ASP A 54 19.15 11.93 0.62
C ASP A 54 17.90 11.05 0.49
N LEU A 55 16.91 11.25 1.37
CA LEU A 55 15.66 10.51 1.34
C LEU A 55 14.85 10.81 0.07
N MET A 56 14.76 12.09 -0.32
CA MET A 56 14.02 12.51 -1.50
C MET A 56 14.61 11.90 -2.77
N LYS A 57 15.95 11.95 -2.93
CA LYS A 57 16.64 11.29 -4.05
C LYS A 57 16.40 9.78 -4.04
N HIS A 58 16.53 9.13 -2.88
CA HIS A 58 16.35 7.68 -2.79
C HIS A 58 14.90 7.24 -3.10
N LEU A 59 13.89 8.04 -2.73
CA LEU A 59 12.49 7.82 -3.11
C LEU A 59 12.25 7.99 -4.62
N GLN A 60 13.01 8.85 -5.30
CA GLN A 60 12.91 9.06 -6.75
C GLN A 60 13.66 7.97 -7.54
N ASP A 61 14.86 7.62 -7.10
CA ASP A 61 15.78 6.77 -7.87
C ASP A 61 15.53 5.27 -7.67
N VAL A 62 15.01 4.87 -6.50
CA VAL A 62 14.86 3.45 -6.14
C VAL A 62 13.37 3.12 -5.94
N PRO A 63 12.76 2.36 -6.88
CA PRO A 63 11.36 1.98 -6.74
C PRO A 63 11.17 0.99 -5.57
N MET A 64 10.15 1.23 -4.75
CA MET A 64 9.85 0.39 -3.58
C MET A 64 9.02 -0.85 -3.95
N LYS A 65 9.65 -1.80 -4.65
CA LYS A 65 9.05 -3.11 -4.97
C LYS A 65 9.13 -4.08 -3.79
N ASP A 66 10.25 -4.05 -3.07
CA ASP A 66 10.49 -4.75 -1.82
C ASP A 66 11.02 -3.74 -0.79
N GLY A 67 10.32 -3.57 0.31
CA GLY A 67 10.66 -2.58 1.34
C GLY A 67 11.96 -2.89 2.06
N ASN A 68 12.32 -4.16 2.23
CA ASN A 68 13.56 -4.56 2.90
C ASN A 68 14.77 -4.36 2.00
N GLU A 69 14.68 -4.72 0.72
CA GLU A 69 15.73 -4.43 -0.27
C GLU A 69 15.93 -2.93 -0.43
N TRP A 70 14.83 -2.17 -0.49
CA TRP A 70 14.86 -0.70 -0.57
C TRP A 70 15.56 -0.07 0.64
N LEU A 71 15.25 -0.54 1.85
CA LEU A 71 15.90 -0.11 3.08
C LEU A 71 17.36 -0.52 3.15
N ALA A 72 17.71 -1.74 2.70
CA ALA A 72 19.09 -2.18 2.63
C ALA A 72 19.91 -1.28 1.68
N ALA A 73 19.33 -0.85 0.56
CA ALA A 73 19.95 0.10 -0.35
C ALA A 73 20.11 1.49 0.31
N LEU A 74 19.12 1.96 1.05
CA LEU A 74 19.22 3.23 1.79
C LEU A 74 20.28 3.15 2.89
N MET A 75 20.32 2.06 3.64
CA MET A 75 21.24 1.87 4.78
C MET A 75 22.71 1.97 4.35
N ARG A 76 23.05 1.48 3.15
CA ARG A 76 24.40 1.63 2.58
C ARG A 76 24.79 3.08 2.28
N LYS A 77 23.80 3.96 2.03
CA LYS A 77 24.01 5.39 1.75
C LYS A 77 23.90 6.25 3.01
N ASN A 78 22.94 5.93 3.87
CA ASN A 78 22.59 6.69 5.06
C ASN A 78 21.97 5.76 6.13
N GLN A 79 22.84 5.17 6.95
CA GLN A 79 22.44 4.17 7.94
C GLN A 79 21.47 4.73 8.98
N MET A 80 21.70 5.95 9.49
CA MET A 80 20.84 6.57 10.51
C MET A 80 19.42 6.77 9.98
N LEU A 81 19.29 7.24 8.74
CA LEU A 81 17.99 7.44 8.11
C LEU A 81 17.24 6.12 7.90
N ALA A 82 17.94 5.06 7.48
CA ALA A 82 17.34 3.74 7.33
C ALA A 82 16.85 3.18 8.68
N VAL A 83 17.65 3.31 9.75
CA VAL A 83 17.25 2.92 11.12
C VAL A 83 16.00 3.67 11.56
N ARG A 84 15.96 4.99 11.34
CA ARG A 84 14.79 5.80 11.69
C ARG A 84 13.52 5.32 10.97
N ILE A 85 13.60 4.98 9.69
CA ILE A 85 12.46 4.45 8.94
C ILE A 85 12.06 3.05 9.45
N MET A 86 13.02 2.21 9.87
CA MET A 86 12.72 0.90 10.47
C MET A 86 11.93 1.03 11.78
N GLU A 87 12.30 1.97 12.64
CA GLU A 87 11.55 2.27 13.86
C GLU A 87 10.13 2.75 13.55
N VAL A 88 10.01 3.73 12.65
CA VAL A 88 8.71 4.33 12.31
C VAL A 88 7.79 3.32 11.63
N ARG A 89 8.27 2.45 10.74
CA ARG A 89 7.40 1.43 10.11
C ARG A 89 6.93 0.37 11.10
N GLN A 90 7.74 0.06 12.12
CA GLN A 90 7.36 -0.86 13.17
C GLN A 90 6.30 -0.23 14.08
N ALA A 91 6.52 1.00 14.54
CA ALA A 91 5.56 1.76 15.34
C ALA A 91 4.24 1.93 14.59
N TYR A 92 4.28 2.35 13.32
CA TYR A 92 3.09 2.52 12.50
C TYR A 92 2.27 1.24 12.38
N SER A 93 2.92 0.10 12.12
CA SER A 93 2.22 -1.19 12.00
C SER A 93 1.61 -1.67 13.33
N ALA A 94 2.22 -1.31 14.46
CA ALA A 94 1.84 -1.84 15.78
C ALA A 94 0.83 -0.94 16.50
N GLU A 95 0.92 0.37 16.31
CA GLU A 95 0.23 1.37 17.13
C GLU A 95 -0.74 2.24 16.32
N ASP A 96 -0.37 2.63 15.09
CA ASP A 96 -1.15 3.62 14.32
C ASP A 96 -2.05 3.00 13.24
N PHE A 97 -1.66 1.86 12.67
CA PHE A 97 -2.42 1.24 11.60
C PHE A 97 -3.66 0.54 12.14
N GLU A 98 -4.82 1.07 11.77
CA GLU A 98 -6.13 0.59 12.20
C GLU A 98 -6.52 -0.73 11.51
N TRP A 99 -5.96 -1.84 11.97
CA TRP A 99 -6.21 -3.19 11.43
C TRP A 99 -7.70 -3.55 11.39
N GLY A 100 -8.46 -3.16 12.43
CA GLY A 100 -9.90 -3.40 12.51
C GLY A 100 -10.66 -2.68 11.41
N ILE A 101 -10.30 -1.41 11.15
CA ILE A 101 -10.89 -0.61 10.07
C ILE A 101 -10.48 -1.15 8.71
N CYS A 102 -9.22 -1.56 8.53
CA CYS A 102 -8.75 -2.17 7.28
C CYS A 102 -9.59 -3.40 6.91
N LYS A 103 -9.83 -4.29 7.89
CA LYS A 103 -10.70 -5.46 7.71
C LYS A 103 -12.13 -5.05 7.36
N LEU A 104 -12.73 -4.15 8.14
CA LEU A 104 -14.10 -3.65 7.90
C LEU A 104 -14.24 -3.09 6.47
N MET A 105 -13.32 -2.23 6.06
CA MET A 105 -13.32 -1.62 4.73
C MET A 105 -13.15 -2.65 3.61
N ALA A 106 -12.31 -3.67 3.80
CA ALA A 106 -12.13 -4.74 2.81
C ALA A 106 -13.42 -5.54 2.62
N ASP A 107 -14.07 -5.91 3.72
CA ASP A 107 -15.34 -6.65 3.70
C ASP A 107 -16.47 -5.82 3.06
N ASP A 108 -16.59 -4.55 3.44
CA ASP A 108 -17.62 -3.65 2.91
C ASP A 108 -17.42 -3.35 1.42
N LYS A 109 -16.18 -3.09 0.99
CA LYS A 109 -15.87 -2.89 -0.43
C LYS A 109 -16.19 -4.14 -1.25
N LEU A 110 -15.92 -5.34 -0.73
CA LEU A 110 -16.23 -6.59 -1.43
C LEU A 110 -17.75 -6.77 -1.59
N LYS A 111 -18.52 -6.56 -0.51
CA LYS A 111 -19.99 -6.63 -0.55
C LYS A 111 -20.58 -5.61 -1.53
N ALA A 112 -20.14 -4.36 -1.44
CA ALA A 112 -20.60 -3.29 -2.31
C ALA A 112 -20.23 -3.55 -3.78
N GLY A 113 -19.02 -4.05 -4.03
CA GLY A 113 -18.56 -4.45 -5.37
C GLY A 113 -19.44 -5.54 -5.97
N ASN A 114 -19.72 -6.60 -5.21
CA ASN A 114 -20.60 -7.69 -5.66
C ASN A 114 -22.02 -7.18 -5.97
N ALA A 115 -22.60 -6.36 -5.10
CA ALA A 115 -23.93 -5.78 -5.31
C ALA A 115 -23.98 -4.92 -6.59
N LYS A 116 -22.96 -4.09 -6.81
CA LYS A 116 -22.84 -3.25 -8.00
C LYS A 116 -22.72 -4.08 -9.28
N LEU A 117 -21.90 -5.13 -9.27
CA LEU A 117 -21.76 -6.02 -10.44
C LEU A 117 -23.09 -6.70 -10.79
N MET A 118 -23.82 -7.19 -9.80
CA MET A 118 -25.15 -7.79 -10.02
C MET A 118 -26.15 -6.78 -10.59
N GLN A 119 -26.16 -5.54 -10.06
CA GLN A 119 -27.00 -4.48 -10.57
C GLN A 119 -26.68 -4.14 -12.03
N THR A 120 -25.40 -3.96 -12.36
CA THR A 120 -24.95 -3.67 -13.73
C THR A 120 -25.35 -4.80 -14.68
N PHE A 121 -25.12 -6.07 -14.31
CA PHE A 121 -25.47 -7.20 -15.13
C PHE A 121 -26.99 -7.31 -15.39
N ALA A 122 -27.81 -7.04 -14.36
CA ALA A 122 -29.26 -7.05 -14.51
C ALA A 122 -29.73 -5.97 -15.52
N LEU A 123 -29.20 -4.75 -15.40
CA LEU A 123 -29.52 -3.65 -16.33
C LEU A 123 -29.13 -4.00 -17.77
N GLU A 124 -27.92 -4.50 -18.00
CA GLU A 124 -27.46 -4.93 -19.32
C GLU A 124 -28.34 -6.03 -19.93
N THR A 125 -28.81 -6.96 -19.09
CA THR A 125 -29.68 -8.05 -19.53
C THR A 125 -31.06 -7.52 -19.95
N PHE A 126 -31.64 -6.60 -19.18
CA PHE A 126 -32.91 -5.96 -19.52
C PHE A 126 -32.81 -5.14 -20.81
N GLU A 127 -31.72 -4.39 -21.00
CA GLU A 127 -31.49 -3.63 -22.24
C GLU A 127 -31.37 -4.55 -23.46
N LYS A 128 -30.66 -5.68 -23.34
CA LYS A 128 -30.55 -6.67 -24.43
C LYS A 128 -31.90 -7.31 -24.75
N ALA A 129 -32.68 -7.65 -23.73
CA ALA A 129 -34.02 -8.21 -23.91
C ALA A 129 -34.96 -7.23 -24.64
N ALA A 130 -34.97 -5.96 -24.23
CA ALA A 130 -35.77 -4.91 -24.87
C ALA A 130 -35.40 -4.72 -26.35
N LYS A 131 -34.10 -4.67 -26.67
CA LYS A 131 -33.62 -4.55 -28.05
C LYS A 131 -33.96 -5.78 -28.91
N SER A 132 -33.96 -6.97 -28.32
CA SER A 132 -34.35 -8.20 -29.04
C SER A 132 -35.84 -8.29 -29.33
N SER A 133 -36.70 -7.66 -28.53
CA SER A 133 -38.14 -7.57 -28.79
C SER A 133 -38.52 -6.51 -29.83
N GLU A 134 -37.61 -5.59 -30.17
CA GLU A 134 -37.83 -4.52 -31.15
C GLU A 134 -37.34 -4.87 -32.57
N ALA A 135 -36.69 -6.03 -32.77
CA ALA A 135 -36.23 -6.46 -34.09
C ALA A 135 -37.41 -7.02 -34.92
N PRO A 136 -37.76 -6.42 -36.08
CA PRO A 136 -38.88 -6.87 -36.90
C PRO A 136 -38.55 -8.21 -37.59
N SER A 137 -39.54 -9.10 -37.62
CA SER A 137 -39.57 -10.39 -38.31
C SER A 137 -39.49 -10.29 -39.82
#